data_AF-A0A1D1XTA8-F1
#
_entry.id   AF-A0A1D1XTA8-F1
#
_cell.length_a   1.000
_cell.length_b   1.000
_cell.length_c   1.000
_cell.angle_alpha   90.00
_cell.angle_beta   90.00
_cell.angle_gamma   90.00
#
_symmetry.space_group_name_H-M   'P 1'
#
loop_
_entity.id
_entity.type
_entity.pdbx_description
1 polymer ?
#
loop_
_entity_poly.entity_id
_entity_poly.type
_entity_poly.pdbx_seq_one_letter_code
_entity_poly.pdbx_strand_id
1 'polypeptide(L)'
;MSTSMVEPTFSISNMKKSSRLSRPKPRSIYTDVVIPECASNNKNQGITSPIPSGHLETSTRFWQFRVEEGLITYVRFGSIRADGSLKGRATHIQQHPCYGDARQFVENLIDEKIKAGYVGWARW
;
A
#
# COMPACT_ATOMS: atom_id res chain seq x y z
N MET A 1 -36.43 -3.36 73.99
CA MET A 1 -35.62 -2.19 73.61
C MET A 1 -36.17 -1.70 72.28
N SER A 2 -36.78 -0.50 72.26
CA SER A 2 -37.39 0.13 71.09
C SER A 2 -36.83 1.54 70.91
N THR A 3 -36.30 1.82 69.71
CA THR A 3 -36.01 3.15 69.10
C THR A 3 -35.74 2.86 67.61
N SER A 4 -36.71 3.03 66.71
CA SER A 4 -36.89 4.18 65.79
C SER A 4 -35.60 4.80 65.22
N MET A 5 -35.50 4.90 63.88
CA MET A 5 -35.48 6.17 63.14
C MET A 5 -34.84 6.08 61.73
N VAL A 6 -35.53 6.74 60.79
CA VAL A 6 -35.15 7.37 59.51
C VAL A 6 -34.83 6.55 58.24
N GLU A 7 -35.77 6.71 57.28
CA GLU A 7 -35.61 6.71 55.83
C GLU A 7 -34.54 7.73 55.34
N PRO A 8 -33.83 7.46 54.24
CA PRO A 8 -33.32 8.53 53.40
C PRO A 8 -33.92 8.50 51.99
N THR A 9 -34.61 9.59 51.68
CA THR A 9 -35.17 9.98 50.38
C THR A 9 -34.10 10.18 49.30
N PHE A 10 -34.50 9.83 48.08
CA PHE A 10 -33.88 9.97 46.75
C PHE A 10 -32.88 11.11 46.51
N SER A 11 -31.89 10.82 45.65
CA SER A 11 -31.38 11.80 44.67
C SER A 11 -30.86 11.11 43.40
N ILE A 12 -31.56 11.38 42.29
CA ILE A 12 -31.22 11.00 40.93
C ILE A 12 -30.04 11.85 40.47
N SER A 13 -28.94 11.22 40.05
CA SER A 13 -27.95 11.88 39.21
C SER A 13 -27.77 11.12 37.90
N ASN A 14 -28.12 11.82 36.84
CA ASN A 14 -28.11 11.43 35.43
C ASN A 14 -26.78 10.78 35.01
N MET A 15 -26.77 9.47 34.77
CA MET A 15 -25.70 8.84 34.00
C MET A 15 -25.81 9.31 32.54
N LYS A 16 -24.88 10.19 32.17
CA LYS A 16 -24.73 10.77 30.84
C LYS A 16 -24.66 9.67 29.78
N LYS A 17 -25.52 9.82 28.77
CA LYS A 17 -25.45 9.17 27.45
C LYS A 17 -24.00 9.17 26.93
N SER A 18 -23.43 7.98 26.77
CA SER A 18 -22.20 7.76 26.00
C SER A 18 -22.52 8.05 24.53
N SER A 19 -22.26 9.29 24.11
CA SER A 19 -22.25 9.63 22.68
C SER A 19 -20.95 9.04 22.10
N ARG A 20 -21.10 8.01 21.28
CA ARG A 20 -19.99 7.49 20.47
C ARG A 20 -19.56 8.61 19.53
N LEU A 21 -18.46 9.27 19.86
CA LEU A 21 -17.73 10.16 18.96
C LEU A 21 -17.51 9.42 17.64
N SER A 22 -18.19 9.88 16.60
CA SER A 22 -17.98 9.45 15.23
C SER A 22 -16.52 9.71 14.87
N ARG A 23 -15.78 8.64 14.59
CA ARG A 23 -14.44 8.75 14.00
C ARG A 23 -14.57 9.57 12.70
N PRO A 24 -13.77 10.63 12.50
CA PRO A 24 -13.78 11.31 11.22
C PRO A 24 -13.34 10.32 10.13
N LYS A 25 -14.19 10.14 9.11
CA LYS A 25 -13.81 9.47 7.86
C LYS A 25 -12.54 10.14 7.33
N PRO A 26 -11.51 9.40 6.93
CA PRO A 26 -10.37 10.01 6.23
C PRO A 26 -10.91 10.71 4.97
N ARG A 27 -10.75 12.02 4.91
CA ARG A 27 -11.07 12.80 3.72
C ARG A 27 -10.08 12.39 2.63
N SER A 28 -10.62 12.01 1.48
CA SER A 28 -9.85 11.81 0.26
C SER A 28 -9.05 13.08 -0.03
N ILE A 29 -7.73 13.01 0.09
CA ILE A 29 -6.83 14.07 -0.36
C ILE A 29 -6.65 13.81 -1.86
N TYR A 30 -7.65 14.19 -2.65
CA TYR A 30 -7.44 14.36 -4.09
C TYR A 30 -6.67 15.66 -4.24
N THR A 31 -5.35 15.55 -4.23
CA THR A 31 -4.49 16.64 -4.69
C THR A 31 -4.49 16.56 -6.20
N ASP A 32 -4.84 17.66 -6.85
CA ASP A 32 -4.58 17.85 -8.27
C ASP A 32 -3.07 17.81 -8.48
N VAL A 33 -2.54 16.60 -8.66
CA VAL A 33 -1.16 16.40 -9.06
C VAL A 33 -1.07 16.98 -10.46
N VAL A 34 -0.50 18.18 -10.56
CA VAL A 34 -0.02 18.74 -11.82
C VAL A 34 1.09 17.79 -12.28
N ILE A 35 0.71 16.81 -13.11
CA ILE A 35 1.64 15.89 -13.73
C ILE A 35 2.48 16.73 -14.72
N PRO A 36 3.80 16.89 -14.49
CA PRO A 36 4.65 17.59 -15.43
C PRO A 36 4.60 16.87 -16.77
N GLU A 37 4.49 17.64 -17.85
CA GLU A 37 4.47 17.13 -19.21
C GLU A 37 5.79 16.38 -19.46
N CYS A 38 5.73 15.05 -19.47
CA CYS A 38 6.93 14.27 -19.66
C CYS A 38 7.49 14.48 -21.06
N ALA A 39 8.81 14.68 -21.15
CA ALA A 39 9.58 14.68 -22.40
C ALA A 39 9.67 13.28 -23.04
N SER A 40 8.60 12.49 -22.92
CA SER A 40 8.42 11.26 -23.67
C SER A 40 7.79 11.63 -25.00
N ASN A 41 8.53 11.45 -26.08
CA ASN A 41 8.01 11.53 -27.45
C ASN A 41 6.89 10.52 -27.77
N ASN A 42 6.39 9.76 -26.78
CA ASN A 42 5.26 8.85 -26.95
C ASN A 42 3.95 9.58 -26.65
N LYS A 43 3.47 10.34 -27.65
CA LYS A 43 2.06 10.72 -27.73
C LYS A 43 1.21 9.45 -27.54
N ASN A 44 0.43 9.40 -26.48
CA ASN A 44 -0.69 8.47 -26.29
C ASN A 44 -0.37 6.96 -26.22
N GLN A 45 0.67 6.54 -25.48
CA GLN A 45 0.64 5.16 -24.97
C GLN A 45 -0.26 5.12 -23.74
N GLY A 46 -1.57 5.05 -23.98
CA GLY A 46 -2.49 4.53 -22.98
C GLY A 46 -1.95 3.17 -22.53
N ILE A 47 -1.99 2.91 -21.22
CA ILE A 47 -1.48 1.66 -20.62
C ILE A 47 -2.14 0.52 -21.38
N THR A 48 -1.37 -0.09 -22.26
CA THR A 48 -1.89 -1.16 -23.11
C THR A 48 -1.87 -2.40 -22.24
N SER A 49 -3.03 -3.03 -22.09
CA SER A 49 -3.11 -4.33 -21.44
C SER A 49 -2.16 -5.29 -22.17
N PRO A 50 -1.31 -6.05 -21.46
CA PRO A 50 -1.35 -6.34 -20.02
C PRO A 50 -0.69 -5.28 -19.12
N ILE A 51 -1.16 -5.19 -17.87
CA ILE A 51 -0.52 -4.34 -16.85
C ILE A 51 0.94 -4.80 -16.65
N PRO A 52 1.93 -3.88 -16.77
CA PRO A 52 3.33 -4.24 -16.58
C PRO A 52 3.56 -4.80 -15.19
N SER A 53 4.14 -6.00 -15.14
CA SER A 53 4.29 -6.75 -13.89
C SER A 53 5.34 -7.84 -14.01
N GLY A 54 5.84 -8.30 -12.86
CA GLY A 54 6.81 -9.37 -12.84
C GLY A 54 7.05 -9.94 -11.46
N HIS A 55 7.73 -11.08 -11.45
CA HIS A 55 8.13 -11.81 -10.27
C HIS A 55 9.51 -12.41 -10.51
N LEU A 56 10.44 -12.12 -9.61
CA LEU A 56 11.78 -12.63 -9.57
C LEU A 56 12.03 -13.25 -8.19
N GLU A 57 12.76 -14.35 -8.13
CA GLU A 57 13.07 -15.02 -6.87
C GLU A 57 14.45 -15.68 -6.86
N THR A 58 14.91 -15.97 -5.66
CA THR A 58 16.00 -16.90 -5.35
C THR A 58 15.43 -18.03 -4.50
N SER A 59 16.26 -18.98 -4.07
CA SER A 59 15.85 -20.04 -3.14
C SER A 59 15.30 -19.53 -1.80
N THR A 60 15.59 -18.28 -1.41
CA THR A 60 15.24 -17.75 -0.08
C THR A 60 14.59 -16.38 -0.10
N ARG A 61 14.41 -15.76 -1.27
CA ARG A 61 13.87 -14.40 -1.38
C ARG A 61 12.99 -14.27 -2.62
N PHE A 62 11.99 -13.39 -2.52
CA PHE A 62 11.17 -13.02 -3.66
C PHE A 62 11.15 -11.51 -3.83
N TRP A 63 10.89 -11.08 -5.06
CA TRP A 63 10.73 -9.70 -5.47
C TRP A 63 9.68 -9.63 -6.57
N GLN A 64 8.63 -8.86 -6.35
CA GLN A 64 7.47 -8.72 -7.23
C GLN A 64 7.27 -7.25 -7.55
N PHE A 65 6.85 -6.94 -8.76
CA PHE A 65 6.45 -5.59 -9.11
C PHE A 65 5.19 -5.56 -9.97
N ARG A 66 4.52 -4.41 -9.94
CA ARG A 66 3.47 -4.01 -10.89
C ARG A 66 3.52 -2.50 -11.10
N VAL A 67 3.17 -2.06 -12.30
CA VAL A 67 3.04 -0.63 -12.63
C VAL A 67 1.56 -0.35 -12.88
N GLU A 68 0.89 0.35 -11.96
CA GLU A 68 -0.51 0.74 -12.11
C GLU A 68 -0.61 2.15 -12.68
N GLU A 69 -1.66 2.37 -13.48
CA GLU A 69 -1.98 3.68 -14.07
C GLU A 69 -0.83 4.27 -14.90
N GLY A 70 0.17 3.46 -15.24
CA GLY A 70 1.38 3.91 -15.90
C GLY A 70 2.21 4.89 -15.07
N LEU A 71 1.90 5.10 -13.79
CA LEU A 71 2.52 6.15 -12.97
C LEU A 71 2.98 5.63 -11.61
N ILE A 72 2.41 4.53 -11.11
CA ILE A 72 2.65 4.07 -9.75
C ILE A 72 3.30 2.69 -9.80
N THR A 73 4.52 2.59 -9.28
CA THR A 73 5.21 1.31 -9.15
C THR A 73 4.99 0.75 -7.75
N TYR A 74 4.48 -0.47 -7.68
CA TYR A 74 4.38 -1.24 -6.44
C TYR A 74 5.43 -2.33 -6.49
N VAL A 75 6.31 -2.34 -5.51
CA VAL A 75 7.39 -3.32 -5.38
C VAL A 75 7.23 -4.03 -4.05
N ARG A 76 7.10 -5.35 -4.09
CA ARG A 76 6.94 -6.19 -2.90
C ARG A 76 8.08 -7.19 -2.81
N PHE A 77 8.68 -7.30 -1.65
CA PHE A 77 9.83 -8.18 -1.47
C PHE A 77 9.86 -8.77 -0.07
N GLY A 78 10.57 -9.89 0.07
CA GLY A 78 10.70 -10.56 1.35
C GLY A 78 11.44 -11.88 1.22
N SER A 79 11.26 -12.74 2.22
CA SER A 79 11.92 -14.04 2.31
C SER A 79 10.95 -15.18 1.99
N ILE A 80 11.49 -16.25 1.42
CA ILE A 80 10.82 -17.53 1.20
C ILE A 80 11.34 -18.49 2.28
N ARG A 81 10.42 -19.12 3.01
CA ARG A 81 10.75 -20.15 4.01
C ARG A 81 10.97 -21.50 3.32
N ALA A 82 11.55 -22.45 4.05
CA ALA A 82 11.78 -23.81 3.55
C ALA A 82 10.49 -24.56 3.14
N ASP A 83 9.35 -24.20 3.72
CA ASP A 83 8.02 -24.72 3.35
C ASP A 83 7.40 -24.00 2.14
N GLY A 84 8.14 -23.11 1.48
CA GLY A 84 7.68 -22.27 0.37
C GLY A 84 6.84 -21.06 0.79
N SER A 85 6.55 -20.88 2.08
CA SER A 85 5.73 -19.76 2.55
C SER A 85 6.50 -18.43 2.55
N LEU A 86 5.80 -17.34 2.22
CA LEU A 86 6.41 -16.00 2.16
C LEU A 86 6.40 -15.32 3.55
N LYS A 87 7.58 -14.95 4.07
CA LYS A 87 7.83 -14.25 5.35
C LYS A 87 8.41 -12.85 5.12
N GLY A 88 8.14 -11.91 6.03
CA GLY A 88 8.83 -10.61 6.07
C GLY A 88 8.61 -9.77 4.83
N ARG A 89 7.34 -9.45 4.54
CA ARG A 89 6.93 -8.80 3.30
C ARG A 89 6.96 -7.28 3.50
N ALA A 90 7.88 -6.60 2.82
CA ALA A 90 7.88 -5.16 2.70
C ALA A 90 7.26 -4.78 1.35
N THR A 91 6.56 -3.64 1.32
CA THR A 91 6.04 -3.05 0.09
C THR A 91 6.59 -1.64 -0.02
N HIS A 92 7.20 -1.34 -1.16
CA HIS A 92 7.60 -0.02 -1.56
C HIS A 92 6.65 0.46 -2.65
N ILE A 93 6.10 1.66 -2.47
CA ILE A 93 5.18 2.29 -3.41
C ILE A 93 5.81 3.61 -3.80
N GLN A 94 5.97 3.85 -5.10
CA GLN A 94 6.54 5.07 -5.62
C GLN A 94 5.68 5.58 -6.78
N GLN A 95 5.37 6.87 -6.72
CA GLN A 95 4.71 7.59 -7.79
C GLN A 95 5.77 8.24 -8.68
N HIS A 96 5.56 8.16 -9.98
CA HIS A 96 6.45 8.70 -11.01
C HIS A 96 5.73 9.80 -11.80
N PRO A 97 6.47 10.73 -12.42
CA PRO A 97 5.90 11.78 -13.24
C PRO A 97 5.23 11.23 -14.50
N CYS A 98 5.76 10.14 -15.07
CA CYS A 98 5.16 9.46 -16.22
C CYS A 98 5.56 7.99 -16.33
N TYR A 99 4.95 7.33 -17.31
CA TYR A 99 5.19 5.93 -17.63
C TYR A 99 6.63 5.64 -18.06
N GLY A 100 7.28 6.54 -18.79
CA GLY A 100 8.68 6.37 -19.16
C GLY A 100 9.58 6.23 -17.93
N ASP A 101 9.38 7.10 -16.94
CA ASP A 101 10.16 7.10 -15.69
C ASP A 101 9.84 5.86 -14.83
N ALA A 102 8.55 5.54 -14.67
CA ALA A 102 8.12 4.35 -13.94
C ALA A 102 8.70 3.06 -14.55
N ARG A 103 8.70 2.98 -15.89
CA ARG A 103 9.26 1.87 -16.65
C ARG A 103 10.78 1.79 -16.45
N GLN A 104 11.50 2.89 -16.68
CA GLN A 104 12.96 2.91 -16.55
C GLN A 104 13.40 2.53 -15.12
N PHE A 105 12.69 3.03 -14.11
CA PHE A 105 12.94 2.67 -12.72
C PHE A 105 12.83 1.16 -12.48
N VAL A 106 11.75 0.54 -12.98
CA VAL A 106 11.53 -0.90 -12.84
C VAL A 106 12.55 -1.71 -13.66
N GLU A 107 12.85 -1.30 -14.89
CA GLU A 107 13.87 -1.97 -15.74
C GLU A 107 15.24 -1.97 -15.04
N ASN A 108 15.66 -0.83 -14.48
CA ASN A 108 16.89 -0.74 -13.70
C ASN A 108 16.89 -1.69 -12.50
N LEU A 109 15.78 -1.77 -11.76
CA LEU A 109 15.65 -2.69 -10.63
C LEU A 109 15.69 -4.15 -11.07
N ILE A 110 15.03 -4.50 -12.18
CA ILE A 110 15.06 -5.87 -12.73
C ILE A 110 16.49 -6.26 -13.06
N ASP A 111 17.24 -5.40 -13.75
CA ASP A 111 18.64 -5.65 -14.09
C ASP A 111 19.51 -5.84 -12.85
N GLU A 112 19.32 -5.02 -11.80
CA GLU A 112 19.99 -5.20 -10.51
C GLU A 112 19.64 -6.55 -9.86
N LYS A 113 18.37 -6.98 -9.89
CA LYS A 113 17.95 -8.27 -9.33
C LYS A 113 18.49 -9.45 -10.12
N ILE A 114 18.50 -9.39 -11.44
CA ILE A 114 19.09 -10.44 -12.30
C ILE A 114 20.59 -10.57 -12.01
N LYS A 115 21.31 -9.44 -11.93
CA LYS A 115 22.74 -9.43 -11.53
C LYS A 115 22.97 -9.99 -10.13
N ALA A 116 22.02 -9.82 -9.22
CA ALA A 116 22.04 -10.41 -7.88
C ALA A 116 21.62 -11.89 -7.84
N GLY A 117 21.40 -12.54 -8.99
CA GLY A 117 21.09 -13.96 -9.10
C GLY A 117 19.61 -14.31 -8.93
N TYR A 118 18.70 -13.33 -8.99
CA TYR A 118 17.28 -13.61 -9.06
C TYR A 118 16.89 -14.10 -10.46
N VAL A 119 15.94 -15.03 -10.52
CA VAL A 119 15.39 -15.58 -11.75
C VAL A 119 13.86 -15.51 -11.72
N GLY A 120 13.22 -15.39 -12.89
CA GLY A 120 11.77 -15.32 -12.97
C GLY A 120 11.28 -14.71 -14.28
N TRP A 121 10.22 -13.92 -14.21
CA TRP A 121 9.56 -13.35 -15.38
C TRP A 121 9.19 -11.88 -15.18
N ALA A 122 9.16 -11.13 -16.28
CA ALA A 122 8.67 -9.77 -16.36
C ALA A 122 7.88 -9.61 -17.68
N ARG A 123 6.79 -8.84 -17.63
CA ARG A 123 5.91 -8.55 -18.77
C ARG A 123 5.59 -7.06 -18.81
N TRP A 124 5.43 -6.55 -20.03
CA TRP A 124 5.15 -5.15 -20.34
C TRP A 124 3.90 -5.05 -21.21
#